data_AF-A0AAD3CIJ4-F1
#
_entry.id   AF-A0AAD3CIJ4-F1
#
_cell.length_a   1.000
_cell.length_b   1.000
_cell.length_c   1.000
_cell.angle_alpha   90.00
_cell.angle_beta   90.00
_cell.angle_gamma   90.00
#
_symmetry.space_group_name_H-M   'P 1'
#
loop_
_entity.id
_entity.type
_entity.pdbx_description
1 polymer ?
#
loop_
_entity_poly.entity_id
_entity_poly.type
_entity_poly.pdbx_seq_one_letter_code
_entity_poly.pdbx_strand_id
1 'polypeptide(L)'
;MTSLTQEILDLEMQLKCIRENIIGDWKDEACLKDLMRMVKSTKKQLVDAFGQSLHRLVQSKPNESTVETVVKIFPDAMKVQNKKKRLPIQSCLWYTSSALKYIPMLAREGMKHNVGGEESRGGLLTSDPSSNPRLNTLQLAVNMNGESGTIVFDAGIVKVLESLKKGDLLKREDITEHNLISYGAWKCCPMRFKYLLQLDPESISSFVKNEKTFMQLVISRELDNFKAILKVTLELYPEQAGYLFQKDTDGQQTAVERAIQKYGEKEMMTALHEIISPSKRFPILHHALVHAPQKQVLFMKWFPWAYNLRDHNNRSLIQAILAAGAKVVNEHLTVFASMSDEQICEKDPVTTLYPFAAVASGEDSDLEKTFYLLRRQPGVLDRSETRIAEQVTTTGGKKKRRKGGKKKRKRGESN
;
A
#
# COMPACT_ATOMS: atom_id res chain seq x y z
N MET A 1 -8.15 -24.08 47.33
CA MET A 1 -8.33 -22.67 46.99
C MET A 1 -9.71 -22.27 47.44
N THR A 2 -9.84 -21.63 48.60
CA THR A 2 -10.91 -20.64 48.79
C THR A 2 -10.92 -19.82 47.50
N SER A 3 -12.04 -19.83 46.77
CA SER A 3 -12.07 -19.22 45.44
C SER A 3 -11.65 -17.77 45.59
N LEU A 4 -10.70 -17.29 44.78
CA LEU A 4 -10.34 -15.87 44.71
C LEU A 4 -11.60 -14.99 44.60
N THR A 5 -12.66 -15.53 43.97
CA THR A 5 -14.00 -14.95 43.94
C THR A 5 -14.57 -14.66 45.34
N GLN A 6 -14.43 -15.58 46.30
CA GLN A 6 -14.91 -15.39 47.66
C GLN A 6 -14.13 -14.29 48.37
N GLU A 7 -12.81 -14.25 48.24
CA GLU A 7 -11.99 -13.17 48.83
C GLU A 7 -12.34 -11.80 48.23
N ILE A 8 -12.65 -11.74 46.93
CA ILE A 8 -13.12 -10.51 46.28
C ILE A 8 -14.50 -10.10 46.81
N LEU A 9 -15.44 -11.04 46.93
CA LEU A 9 -16.79 -10.76 47.45
C LEU A 9 -16.75 -10.29 48.91
N ASP A 10 -15.91 -10.92 49.74
CA ASP A 10 -15.73 -10.52 51.13
C ASP A 10 -15.14 -9.11 51.21
N LEU A 11 -14.16 -8.77 50.36
CA LEU A 11 -13.60 -7.43 50.28
C LEU A 11 -14.62 -6.38 49.78
N GLU A 12 -15.43 -6.71 48.78
CA GLU A 12 -16.50 -5.83 48.28
C GLU A 12 -17.54 -5.55 49.38
N MET A 13 -17.94 -6.58 50.13
CA MET A 13 -18.87 -6.44 51.25
C MET A 13 -18.29 -5.57 52.38
N GLN A 14 -17.01 -5.77 52.73
CA GLN A 14 -16.32 -4.95 53.72
C GLN A 14 -16.20 -3.48 53.27
N LEU A 15 -15.81 -3.24 52.01
CA LEU A 15 -15.70 -1.89 51.45
C LEU A 15 -17.06 -1.18 51.38
N LYS A 16 -18.12 -1.92 51.04
CA LYS A 16 -19.49 -1.40 51.06
C LYS A 16 -19.91 -1.00 52.47
N CYS A 17 -19.67 -1.86 53.46
CA CYS A 17 -19.98 -1.59 54.86
C CYS A 17 -19.25 -0.34 55.37
N ILE A 18 -17.96 -0.19 55.04
CA ILE A 18 -17.18 1.01 55.38
C ILE A 18 -17.78 2.24 54.69
N ARG A 19 -18.15 2.15 53.41
CA ARG A 19 -18.72 3.29 52.69
C ARG A 19 -20.05 3.76 53.27
N GLU A 20 -20.94 2.83 53.63
CA GLU A 20 -22.31 3.14 54.07
C GLU A 20 -22.38 3.56 55.54
N ASN A 21 -21.57 2.97 56.41
CA ASN A 21 -21.71 3.15 57.87
C ASN A 21 -20.62 4.02 58.49
N ILE A 22 -19.48 4.21 57.81
CA ILE A 22 -18.32 4.88 58.42
C ILE A 22 -18.10 6.27 57.80
N ILE A 23 -18.12 6.41 56.48
CA ILE A 23 -17.69 7.67 55.82
C ILE A 23 -18.58 8.89 56.18
N GLY A 24 -19.85 8.69 56.54
CA GLY A 24 -20.77 9.77 56.90
C GLY A 24 -20.52 10.41 58.28
N ASP A 25 -20.15 9.58 59.27
CA ASP A 25 -20.09 9.99 60.69
C ASP A 25 -18.65 10.03 61.25
N TRP A 26 -17.67 9.53 60.51
CA TRP A 26 -16.29 9.39 60.98
C TRP A 26 -15.49 10.69 60.81
N LYS A 27 -15.14 11.33 61.94
CA LYS A 27 -14.45 12.63 61.99
C LYS A 27 -12.92 12.57 62.03
N ASP A 28 -12.32 11.38 62.18
CA ASP A 28 -10.87 11.22 62.18
C ASP A 28 -10.30 11.22 60.75
N GLU A 29 -9.85 12.39 60.31
CA GLU A 29 -9.22 12.62 59.01
C GLU A 29 -7.95 11.80 58.80
N ALA A 30 -7.19 11.48 59.85
CA ALA A 30 -5.96 10.70 59.74
C ALA A 30 -6.28 9.26 59.33
N CYS A 31 -7.28 8.65 59.96
CA CYS A 31 -7.77 7.32 59.60
C CYS A 31 -8.27 7.27 58.15
N LEU A 32 -9.08 8.25 57.72
CA LEU A 32 -9.56 8.35 56.33
C LEU A 32 -8.40 8.47 55.33
N LYS A 33 -7.37 9.25 55.66
CA LYS A 33 -6.18 9.41 54.83
C LYS A 33 -5.39 8.11 54.71
N ASP A 34 -5.28 7.34 55.78
CA ASP A 34 -4.61 6.03 55.77
C ASP A 34 -5.40 4.99 54.98
N LEU A 35 -6.73 4.94 55.12
CA LEU A 35 -7.60 4.08 54.31
C LEU A 35 -7.46 4.40 52.81
N MET A 36 -7.47 5.69 52.46
CA MET A 36 -7.26 6.12 51.08
C MET A 36 -5.88 5.73 50.56
N ARG A 37 -4.84 5.73 51.41
CA ARG A 37 -3.50 5.24 51.05
C ARG A 37 -3.51 3.74 50.78
N MET A 38 -4.19 2.95 51.61
CA MET A 38 -4.33 1.50 51.41
C MET A 38 -5.05 1.19 50.10
N VAL A 39 -6.22 1.79 49.86
CA VAL A 39 -7.00 1.57 48.62
C VAL A 39 -6.19 1.94 47.38
N LYS A 40 -5.47 3.06 47.39
CA LYS A 40 -4.58 3.45 46.29
C LYS A 40 -3.45 2.44 46.06
N SER A 41 -2.84 1.95 47.14
CA SER A 41 -1.78 0.93 47.08
C SER A 41 -2.31 -0.38 46.49
N THR A 42 -3.44 -0.87 46.98
CA THR A 42 -4.09 -2.10 46.48
C THR A 42 -4.47 -1.96 45.01
N LYS A 43 -5.09 -0.83 44.62
CA LYS A 43 -5.42 -0.56 43.21
C LYS A 43 -4.17 -0.63 42.33
N LYS A 44 -3.06 -0.02 42.75
CA LYS A 44 -1.79 -0.06 42.02
C LYS A 44 -1.27 -1.49 41.87
N GLN A 45 -1.27 -2.28 42.94
CA GLN A 45 -0.84 -3.68 42.91
C GLN A 45 -1.70 -4.53 41.97
N LEU A 46 -3.03 -4.32 41.95
CA LEU A 46 -3.93 -5.00 41.02
C LEU A 46 -3.63 -4.60 39.57
N VAL A 47 -3.46 -3.30 39.30
CA VAL A 47 -3.07 -2.80 37.97
C VAL A 47 -1.77 -3.46 37.50
N ASP A 48 -0.75 -3.50 38.36
CA ASP A 48 0.53 -4.13 38.05
C ASP A 48 0.34 -5.64 37.80
N ALA A 49 -0.39 -6.35 38.66
CA ALA A 49 -0.64 -7.79 38.52
C ALA A 49 -1.39 -8.14 37.23
N PHE A 50 -2.47 -7.43 36.93
CA PHE A 50 -3.22 -7.62 35.68
C PHE A 50 -2.41 -7.21 34.47
N GLY A 51 -1.64 -6.13 34.53
CA GLY A 51 -0.73 -5.74 33.44
C GLY A 51 0.31 -6.82 33.15
N GLN A 52 0.92 -7.40 34.19
CA GLN A 52 1.80 -8.56 34.04
C GLN A 52 1.07 -9.80 33.49
N SER A 53 -0.22 -9.99 33.81
CA SER A 53 -1.05 -11.05 33.24
C SER A 53 -1.34 -10.84 31.75
N LEU A 54 -1.59 -9.59 31.32
CA LEU A 54 -1.79 -9.23 29.91
C LEU A 54 -0.52 -9.48 29.07
N HIS A 55 0.67 -9.37 29.65
CA HIS A 55 1.90 -9.79 28.98
C HIS A 55 1.99 -11.32 28.75
N ARG A 56 1.20 -12.10 29.50
CA ARG A 56 1.21 -13.57 29.47
C ARG A 56 -0.01 -14.19 28.80
N LEU A 57 -0.68 -13.45 27.90
CA LEU A 57 -1.86 -13.93 27.17
C LEU A 57 -1.57 -15.18 26.32
N VAL A 58 -0.32 -15.36 25.87
CA VAL A 58 0.09 -16.55 25.12
C VAL A 58 0.13 -17.81 26.00
N GLN A 59 0.54 -17.69 27.26
CA GLN A 59 0.60 -18.82 28.20
C GLN A 59 -0.78 -19.12 28.78
N SER A 60 -1.51 -18.09 29.21
CA SER A 60 -2.79 -18.23 29.92
C SER A 60 -3.97 -18.50 28.97
N LYS A 61 -3.90 -18.03 27.72
CA LYS A 61 -4.93 -18.20 26.68
C LYS A 61 -6.39 -17.95 27.15
N PRO A 62 -6.67 -16.87 27.90
CA PRO A 62 -8.04 -16.57 28.31
C PRO A 62 -8.94 -16.34 27.09
N ASN A 63 -10.26 -16.44 27.26
CA ASN A 63 -11.16 -15.99 26.21
C ASN A 63 -11.10 -14.44 26.09
N GLU A 64 -11.45 -13.90 24.92
CA GLU A 64 -11.34 -12.46 24.65
C GLU A 64 -12.22 -11.61 25.59
N SER A 65 -13.40 -12.11 25.97
CA SER A 65 -14.32 -11.41 26.89
C SER A 65 -13.73 -11.23 28.28
N THR A 66 -12.99 -12.21 28.80
CA THR A 66 -12.27 -12.11 30.07
C THR A 66 -11.20 -11.02 29.99
N VAL A 67 -10.42 -10.97 28.91
CA VAL A 67 -9.39 -9.93 28.74
C VAL A 67 -10.02 -8.55 28.61
N GLU A 68 -11.10 -8.43 27.83
CA GLU A 68 -11.87 -7.19 27.68
C GLU A 68 -12.41 -6.72 29.04
N THR A 69 -12.94 -7.62 29.86
CA THR A 69 -13.43 -7.30 31.21
C THR A 69 -12.30 -6.77 32.10
N VAL A 70 -11.12 -7.41 32.08
CA VAL A 70 -9.95 -6.95 32.85
C VAL A 70 -9.53 -5.55 32.40
N VAL A 71 -9.47 -5.27 31.10
CA VAL A 71 -9.09 -3.94 30.59
C VAL A 71 -10.13 -2.88 30.94
N LYS A 72 -11.42 -3.21 30.89
CA LYS A 72 -12.49 -2.28 31.30
C LYS A 72 -12.42 -1.90 32.78
N ILE A 73 -12.11 -2.86 33.65
CA ILE A 73 -11.98 -2.63 35.10
C ILE A 73 -10.66 -1.92 35.42
N PHE A 74 -9.56 -2.33 34.78
CA PHE A 74 -8.21 -1.82 35.03
C PHE A 74 -7.54 -1.32 33.74
N PRO A 75 -7.99 -0.21 33.13
CA PRO A 75 -7.43 0.27 31.86
C PRO A 75 -5.95 0.62 31.97
N ASP A 76 -5.50 1.11 33.13
CA ASP A 76 -4.08 1.40 33.39
C ASP A 76 -3.19 0.16 33.35
N ALA A 77 -3.74 -1.06 33.46
CA ALA A 77 -2.99 -2.31 33.29
C ALA A 77 -2.34 -2.40 31.90
N MET A 78 -2.89 -1.70 30.90
CA MET A 78 -2.30 -1.64 29.56
C MET A 78 -1.08 -0.73 29.44
N LYS A 79 -0.82 0.12 30.43
CA LYS A 79 0.39 0.97 30.52
C LYS A 79 1.54 0.25 31.23
N VAL A 80 1.24 -0.84 31.93
CA VAL A 80 2.26 -1.62 32.64
C VAL A 80 3.23 -2.17 31.61
N GLN A 81 4.50 -1.86 31.82
CA GLN A 81 5.58 -2.33 30.98
C GLN A 81 6.18 -3.62 31.57
N ASN A 82 6.56 -4.56 30.70
CA ASN A 82 7.32 -5.72 31.14
C ASN A 82 8.81 -5.40 31.32
N LYS A 83 9.62 -6.42 31.68
CA LYS A 83 11.08 -6.29 31.84
C LYS A 83 11.81 -5.77 30.59
N LYS A 84 11.21 -5.92 29.40
CA LYS A 84 11.74 -5.40 28.12
C LYS A 84 11.17 -4.03 27.77
N LYS A 85 10.49 -3.35 28.72
CA LYS A 85 9.81 -2.06 28.56
C LYS A 85 8.64 -2.07 27.55
N ARG A 86 8.17 -3.24 27.12
CA ARG A 86 7.08 -3.36 26.13
C ARG A 86 5.74 -3.21 26.82
N LEU A 87 4.74 -2.74 26.07
CA LEU A 87 3.33 -2.78 26.45
C LEU A 87 2.71 -4.17 26.19
N PRO A 88 1.53 -4.47 26.78
CA PRO A 88 0.90 -5.77 26.56
C PRO A 88 0.55 -6.04 25.09
N ILE A 89 0.05 -5.05 24.36
CA ILE A 89 -0.26 -5.19 22.92
C ILE A 89 0.98 -5.53 22.08
N GLN A 90 2.13 -4.91 22.37
CA GLN A 90 3.41 -5.22 21.73
C GLN A 90 3.84 -6.65 22.06
N SER A 91 3.61 -7.09 23.29
CA SER A 91 3.95 -8.45 23.72
C SER A 91 3.19 -9.50 22.92
N CYS A 92 1.91 -9.26 22.58
CA CYS A 92 1.14 -10.17 21.72
C CYS A 92 1.79 -10.44 20.35
N LEU A 93 2.52 -9.46 19.79
CA LEU A 93 3.21 -9.62 18.50
C LEU A 93 4.47 -10.49 18.61
N TRP A 94 5.22 -10.35 19.70
CA TRP A 94 6.48 -11.08 19.91
C TRP A 94 6.33 -12.56 20.26
N TYR A 95 5.10 -13.02 20.49
CA TYR A 95 4.82 -14.40 20.85
C TYR A 95 4.17 -15.17 19.68
N THR A 96 3.50 -16.28 19.99
CA THR A 96 2.93 -17.17 18.97
C THR A 96 1.70 -16.57 18.29
N SER A 97 1.32 -17.13 17.13
CA SER A 97 0.10 -16.76 16.39
C SER A 97 -1.19 -16.78 17.24
N SER A 98 -1.21 -17.56 18.33
CA SER A 98 -2.37 -17.63 19.24
C SER A 98 -2.66 -16.34 20.01
N ALA A 99 -1.67 -15.45 20.16
CA ALA A 99 -1.85 -14.17 20.86
C ALA A 99 -2.33 -13.04 19.94
N LEU A 100 -2.26 -13.21 18.61
CA LEU A 100 -2.63 -12.17 17.64
C LEU A 100 -4.10 -11.75 17.75
N LYS A 101 -4.99 -12.68 18.11
CA LYS A 101 -6.43 -12.42 18.27
C LYS A 101 -6.76 -11.34 19.32
N TYR A 102 -5.89 -11.11 20.30
CA TYR A 102 -6.14 -10.10 21.33
C TYR A 102 -5.80 -8.68 20.85
N ILE A 103 -4.99 -8.51 19.80
CA ILE A 103 -4.48 -7.19 19.37
C ILE A 103 -5.63 -6.23 19.01
N PRO A 104 -6.62 -6.61 18.16
CA PRO A 104 -7.70 -5.69 17.82
C PRO A 104 -8.54 -5.26 19.03
N MET A 105 -8.78 -6.18 19.97
CA MET A 105 -9.54 -5.88 21.18
C MET A 105 -8.75 -4.96 22.13
N LEU A 106 -7.46 -5.25 22.38
CA LEU A 106 -6.60 -4.41 23.22
C LEU A 106 -6.48 -2.99 22.64
N ALA A 107 -6.27 -2.85 21.33
CA ALA A 107 -6.22 -1.55 20.68
C ALA A 107 -7.54 -0.77 20.83
N ARG A 108 -8.68 -1.45 20.64
CA ARG A 108 -10.02 -0.84 20.78
C ARG A 108 -10.29 -0.37 22.20
N GLU A 109 -10.08 -1.22 23.21
CA GLU A 109 -10.31 -0.83 24.60
C GLU A 109 -9.31 0.23 25.05
N GLY A 110 -8.07 0.17 24.56
CA GLY A 110 -7.07 1.21 24.82
C GLY A 110 -7.48 2.57 24.30
N MET A 111 -8.00 2.62 23.09
CA MET A 111 -8.52 3.85 22.52
C MET A 111 -9.70 4.41 23.33
N LYS A 112 -10.66 3.56 23.72
CA LYS A 112 -11.82 3.98 24.53
C LYS A 112 -11.41 4.60 25.87
N HIS A 113 -10.39 4.04 26.51
CA HIS A 113 -9.93 4.47 27.82
C HIS A 113 -8.76 5.47 27.77
N ASN A 114 -8.36 5.92 26.58
CA ASN A 114 -7.20 6.79 26.38
C ASN A 114 -5.92 6.24 27.05
N VAL A 115 -5.63 4.96 26.81
CA VAL A 115 -4.45 4.25 27.32
C VAL A 115 -3.72 3.52 26.20
N GLY A 116 -2.45 3.20 26.42
CA GLY A 116 -1.63 2.45 25.46
C GLY A 116 -0.52 3.27 24.80
N GLY A 117 -0.39 4.57 25.06
CA GLY A 117 0.74 5.39 24.62
C GLY A 117 0.31 6.69 23.95
N GLU A 118 1.15 7.21 23.07
CA GLU A 118 0.93 8.47 22.37
C GLU A 118 -0.31 8.41 21.46
N GLU A 119 -0.96 9.56 21.29
CA GLU A 119 -2.13 9.77 20.42
C GLU A 119 -3.39 8.95 20.74
N SER A 120 -3.44 8.30 21.91
CA SER A 120 -4.64 7.57 22.34
C SER A 120 -5.04 6.42 21.41
N ARG A 121 -4.14 5.94 20.53
CA ARG A 121 -4.44 4.87 19.53
C ARG A 121 -4.29 3.46 20.10
N GLY A 122 -4.62 3.27 21.39
CA GLY A 122 -4.58 1.95 22.04
C GLY A 122 -3.21 1.26 22.03
N GLY A 123 -2.14 2.03 21.84
CA GLY A 123 -0.77 1.54 21.70
C GLY A 123 -0.35 1.00 20.35
N LEU A 124 -1.18 1.18 19.31
CA LEU A 124 -0.82 0.84 17.93
C LEU A 124 0.36 1.68 17.39
N LEU A 125 0.47 2.93 17.83
CA LEU A 125 1.51 3.86 17.39
C LEU A 125 2.69 3.98 18.37
N THR A 126 2.66 3.22 19.47
CA THR A 126 3.73 3.22 20.46
C THR A 126 4.95 2.46 19.94
N SER A 127 6.12 3.10 19.97
CA SER A 127 7.41 2.47 19.63
C SER A 127 7.72 1.28 20.54
N ASP A 128 8.13 0.16 19.94
CA ASP A 128 8.62 -1.01 20.66
C ASP A 128 10.10 -0.79 21.04
N PRO A 129 10.44 -0.75 22.34
CA PRO A 129 11.80 -0.47 22.79
C PRO A 129 12.82 -1.57 22.48
N SER A 130 12.36 -2.76 22.09
CA SER A 130 13.23 -3.88 21.70
C SER A 130 13.48 -3.97 20.20
N SER A 131 12.80 -3.15 19.39
CA SER A 131 13.03 -3.10 17.95
C SER A 131 14.18 -2.13 17.62
N ASN A 132 15.06 -2.53 16.70
CA ASN A 132 16.10 -1.68 16.14
C ASN A 132 16.05 -1.77 14.59
N PRO A 133 15.63 -0.70 13.87
CA PRO A 133 15.19 0.60 14.39
C PRO A 133 13.93 0.48 15.25
N ARG A 134 13.64 1.51 16.06
CA ARG A 134 12.40 1.56 16.86
C ARG A 134 11.19 1.65 15.93
N LEU A 135 10.45 0.55 15.85
CA LEU A 135 9.20 0.41 15.11
C LEU A 135 8.03 0.60 16.06
N ASN A 136 6.97 1.26 15.61
CA ASN A 136 5.70 1.24 16.35
C ASN A 136 5.01 -0.14 16.25
N THR A 137 3.97 -0.37 17.05
CA THR A 137 3.24 -1.66 17.08
C THR A 137 2.67 -2.04 15.72
N LEU A 138 2.15 -1.10 14.90
CA LEU A 138 1.68 -1.39 13.54
C LEU A 138 2.83 -1.80 12.62
N GLN A 139 3.91 -1.02 12.58
CA GLN A 139 5.12 -1.32 11.82
C GLN A 139 5.71 -2.66 12.23
N LEU A 140 5.72 -2.97 13.54
CA LEU A 140 6.16 -4.25 14.06
C LEU A 140 5.27 -5.37 13.53
N ALA A 141 3.95 -5.24 13.60
CA ALA A 141 3.02 -6.26 13.11
C ALA A 141 3.26 -6.62 11.64
N VAL A 142 3.50 -5.61 10.80
CA VAL A 142 3.75 -5.82 9.37
C VAL A 142 5.19 -6.29 9.08
N ASN A 143 6.18 -5.85 9.87
CA ASN A 143 7.60 -6.19 9.70
C ASN A 143 8.02 -7.54 10.31
N MET A 144 7.20 -8.12 11.20
CA MET A 144 7.61 -9.32 11.90
C MET A 144 7.74 -10.52 10.95
N ASN A 145 8.99 -10.88 10.70
CA ASN A 145 9.38 -12.15 10.14
C ASN A 145 9.51 -13.11 11.32
N GLY A 146 8.37 -13.63 11.82
CA GLY A 146 8.41 -14.61 12.91
C GLY A 146 9.37 -15.74 12.55
N GLU A 147 10.03 -16.37 13.54
CA GLU A 147 10.93 -17.53 13.34
C GLU A 147 10.28 -18.67 12.56
N SER A 148 8.95 -18.65 12.42
CA SER A 148 8.20 -19.62 11.65
C SER A 148 7.97 -19.22 10.18
N GLY A 149 8.07 -17.94 9.78
CA GLY A 149 7.81 -17.49 8.39
C GLY A 149 6.55 -18.10 7.76
N THR A 150 5.61 -18.55 8.60
CA THR A 150 4.58 -19.50 8.17
C THR A 150 3.46 -18.72 7.51
N ILE A 151 2.89 -19.33 6.47
CA ILE A 151 1.65 -18.88 5.84
C ILE A 151 0.56 -18.62 6.90
N VAL A 152 0.53 -19.43 7.97
CA VAL A 152 -0.41 -19.29 9.09
C VAL A 152 -0.20 -17.99 9.87
N PHE A 153 1.05 -17.60 10.15
CA PHE A 153 1.34 -16.35 10.84
C PHE A 153 1.03 -15.13 9.97
N ASP A 154 1.41 -15.17 8.69
CA ASP A 154 1.10 -14.11 7.72
C ASP A 154 -0.42 -13.87 7.61
N ALA A 155 -1.19 -14.96 7.42
CA ALA A 155 -2.66 -14.91 7.42
C ALA A 155 -3.24 -14.43 8.76
N GLY A 156 -2.61 -14.79 9.88
CA GLY A 156 -2.99 -14.31 11.22
C GLY A 156 -2.87 -12.80 11.35
N ILE A 157 -1.78 -12.21 10.85
CA ILE A 157 -1.61 -10.75 10.85
C ILE A 157 -2.61 -10.08 9.90
N VAL A 158 -2.88 -10.64 8.71
CA VAL A 158 -3.93 -10.10 7.81
C VAL A 158 -5.28 -10.00 8.53
N LYS A 159 -5.70 -11.04 9.26
CA LYS A 159 -6.93 -11.00 10.07
C LYS A 159 -6.90 -9.91 11.16
N VAL A 160 -5.74 -9.66 11.76
CA VAL A 160 -5.56 -8.55 12.70
C VAL A 160 -5.76 -7.21 11.98
N LEU A 161 -5.09 -6.99 10.84
CA LEU A 161 -5.21 -5.76 10.08
C LEU A 161 -6.65 -5.51 9.58
N GLU A 162 -7.35 -6.56 9.12
CA GLU A 162 -8.77 -6.51 8.76
C GLU A 162 -9.66 -6.11 9.94
N SER A 163 -9.42 -6.71 11.11
CA SER A 163 -10.17 -6.41 12.32
C SER A 163 -9.92 -4.98 12.80
N LEU A 164 -8.67 -4.50 12.70
CA LEU A 164 -8.32 -3.11 12.99
C LEU A 164 -8.99 -2.16 11.99
N LYS A 165 -8.98 -2.48 10.69
CA LYS A 165 -9.65 -1.68 9.67
C LYS A 165 -11.16 -1.61 9.89
N LYS A 166 -11.81 -2.74 10.21
CA LYS A 166 -13.25 -2.81 10.53
C LYS A 166 -13.62 -1.98 11.77
N GLY A 167 -12.72 -1.89 12.74
CA GLY A 167 -12.89 -1.08 13.94
C GLY A 167 -12.50 0.38 13.80
N ASP A 168 -12.19 0.85 12.58
CA ASP A 168 -11.65 2.20 12.31
C ASP A 168 -10.35 2.53 13.07
N LEU A 169 -9.57 1.49 13.40
CA LEU A 169 -8.30 1.59 14.12
C LEU A 169 -7.08 1.55 13.19
N LEU A 170 -7.24 1.08 11.96
CA LEU A 170 -6.23 1.14 10.89
C LEU A 170 -6.79 2.00 9.76
N LYS A 171 -6.14 3.12 9.50
CA LYS A 171 -6.52 4.10 8.49
C LYS A 171 -5.65 3.96 7.25
N ARG A 172 -6.08 4.57 6.14
CA ARG A 172 -5.30 4.56 4.89
C ARG A 172 -4.01 5.36 5.09
N GLU A 173 -4.13 6.48 5.79
CA GLU A 173 -3.05 7.41 6.12
C GLU A 173 -1.95 6.71 6.91
N ASP A 174 -2.32 5.83 7.86
CA ASP A 174 -1.35 5.05 8.65
C ASP A 174 -0.40 4.23 7.74
N ILE A 175 -0.86 3.76 6.57
CA ILE A 175 -0.04 2.97 5.63
C ILE A 175 1.10 3.82 5.05
N THR A 176 0.79 5.03 4.62
CA THR A 176 1.74 5.94 4.00
C THR A 176 2.60 6.64 5.06
N GLU A 177 1.99 7.22 6.11
CA GLU A 177 2.70 7.95 7.18
C GLU A 177 3.70 7.08 7.93
N HIS A 178 3.36 5.82 8.17
CA HIS A 178 4.25 4.87 8.86
C HIS A 178 4.96 3.90 7.93
N ASN A 179 4.90 4.13 6.61
CA ASN A 179 5.59 3.32 5.59
C ASN A 179 5.31 1.82 5.71
N LEU A 180 4.09 1.43 6.09
CA LEU A 180 3.73 0.04 6.39
C LEU A 180 3.97 -0.87 5.18
N ILE A 181 3.80 -0.35 3.96
CA ILE A 181 4.05 -1.09 2.72
C ILE A 181 5.50 -1.59 2.62
N SER A 182 6.47 -0.78 3.03
CA SER A 182 7.90 -1.12 3.01
C SER A 182 8.29 -2.16 4.06
N TYR A 183 7.63 -2.09 5.21
CA TYR A 183 7.81 -3.04 6.30
C TYR A 183 7.10 -4.37 6.01
N GLY A 184 6.00 -4.38 5.27
CA GLY A 184 5.34 -5.59 4.80
C GLY A 184 6.01 -6.25 3.60
N ALA A 185 6.95 -5.58 2.91
CA ALA A 185 7.55 -6.03 1.66
C ALA A 185 8.62 -7.14 1.80
N TRP A 186 8.32 -8.19 2.56
CA TRP A 186 9.18 -9.36 2.76
C TRP A 186 8.67 -10.61 2.05
N LYS A 187 9.58 -11.50 1.60
CA LYS A 187 9.22 -12.76 0.91
C LYS A 187 8.33 -13.70 1.72
N CYS A 188 8.43 -13.67 3.04
CA CYS A 188 7.61 -14.46 3.96
C CYS A 188 6.31 -13.76 4.39
N CYS A 189 6.01 -12.59 3.82
CA CYS A 189 4.84 -11.77 4.16
C CYS A 189 3.93 -11.42 2.96
N PRO A 190 3.76 -12.29 1.94
CA PRO A 190 3.08 -11.89 0.71
C PRO A 190 1.62 -11.53 0.93
N MET A 191 0.92 -12.15 1.89
CA MET A 191 -0.49 -11.84 2.16
C MET A 191 -0.64 -10.49 2.86
N ARG A 192 0.22 -10.19 3.83
CA ARG A 192 0.29 -8.86 4.48
C ARG A 192 0.57 -7.77 3.46
N PHE A 193 1.59 -7.97 2.62
CA PHE A 193 1.93 -7.02 1.57
C PHE A 193 0.76 -6.79 0.60
N LYS A 194 0.16 -7.89 0.12
CA LYS A 194 -1.01 -7.86 -0.77
C LYS A 194 -2.17 -7.06 -0.14
N TYR A 195 -2.48 -7.32 1.13
CA TYR A 195 -3.56 -6.64 1.84
C TYR A 195 -3.30 -5.13 1.99
N LEU A 196 -2.10 -4.73 2.41
CA LEU A 196 -1.73 -3.32 2.53
C LEU A 196 -1.82 -2.60 1.18
N LEU A 197 -1.37 -3.25 0.11
CA LEU A 197 -1.43 -2.68 -1.24
C LEU A 197 -2.85 -2.57 -1.79
N GLN A 198 -3.76 -3.45 -1.39
CA GLN A 198 -5.19 -3.33 -1.70
C GLN A 198 -5.86 -2.17 -0.96
N LEU A 199 -5.41 -1.88 0.28
CA LEU A 199 -5.92 -0.74 1.05
C LEU A 199 -5.41 0.60 0.54
N ASP A 200 -4.17 0.66 0.05
CA ASP A 200 -3.57 1.89 -0.48
C ASP A 200 -2.64 1.60 -1.68
N PRO A 201 -3.17 1.52 -2.90
CA PRO A 201 -2.38 1.23 -4.11
C PRO A 201 -1.33 2.31 -4.39
N GLU A 202 -1.65 3.57 -4.05
CA GLU A 202 -0.81 4.74 -4.29
C GLU A 202 0.43 4.74 -3.39
N SER A 203 0.41 3.98 -2.28
CA SER A 203 1.53 3.89 -1.33
C SER A 203 2.85 3.43 -1.96
N ILE A 204 2.82 2.67 -3.06
CA ILE A 204 4.05 2.31 -3.80
C ILE A 204 4.60 3.51 -4.56
N SER A 205 3.72 4.28 -5.21
CA SER A 205 4.09 5.43 -6.04
C SER A 205 4.63 6.60 -5.22
N SER A 206 4.05 6.85 -4.05
CA SER A 206 4.44 7.92 -3.14
C SER A 206 5.64 7.56 -2.27
N PHE A 207 6.06 6.29 -2.26
CA PHE A 207 7.14 5.84 -1.41
C PHE A 207 8.49 6.38 -1.89
N VAL A 208 9.13 7.17 -1.04
CA VAL A 208 10.53 7.58 -1.18
C VAL A 208 11.19 7.50 0.19
N LYS A 209 12.28 6.73 0.30
CA LYS A 209 13.07 6.64 1.53
C LYS A 209 14.55 6.55 1.20
N ASN A 210 15.35 7.45 1.77
CA ASN A 210 16.78 7.58 1.47
C ASN A 210 17.00 7.63 -0.05
N GLU A 211 16.27 8.51 -0.74
CA GLU A 211 16.40 8.74 -2.20
C GLU A 211 16.06 7.52 -3.08
N LYS A 212 15.52 6.46 -2.48
CA LYS A 212 15.13 5.23 -3.18
C LYS A 212 13.63 5.14 -3.32
N THR A 213 13.21 4.77 -4.53
CA THR A 213 11.84 4.35 -4.81
C THR A 213 11.54 3.01 -4.15
N PHE A 214 10.26 2.62 -4.10
CA PHE A 214 9.85 1.37 -3.48
C PHE A 214 10.56 0.15 -4.09
N MET A 215 10.58 0.06 -5.43
CA MET A 215 11.22 -1.07 -6.11
C MET A 215 12.72 -1.12 -5.83
N GLN A 216 13.41 0.02 -5.77
CA GLN A 216 14.83 0.08 -5.43
C GLN A 216 15.10 -0.38 -3.99
N LEU A 217 14.21 -0.06 -3.04
CA LEU A 217 14.30 -0.59 -1.69
C LEU A 217 14.15 -2.12 -1.69
N VAL A 218 13.18 -2.66 -2.42
CA VAL A 218 12.96 -4.11 -2.53
C VAL A 218 14.19 -4.80 -3.15
N ILE A 219 14.78 -4.22 -4.20
CA ILE A 219 16.01 -4.71 -4.86
C ILE A 219 17.23 -4.63 -3.95
N SER A 220 17.25 -3.73 -2.97
CA SER A 220 18.34 -3.71 -1.99
C SER A 220 18.37 -4.94 -1.07
N ARG A 221 17.34 -5.80 -1.11
CA ARG A 221 17.24 -7.07 -0.36
C ARG A 221 17.65 -8.28 -1.21
N GLU A 222 17.18 -9.48 -0.90
CA GLU A 222 17.46 -10.71 -1.66
C GLU A 222 16.63 -10.82 -2.93
N LEU A 223 17.12 -11.55 -3.94
CA LEU A 223 16.41 -11.76 -5.21
C LEU A 223 15.04 -12.42 -4.99
N ASP A 224 14.93 -13.41 -4.09
CA ASP A 224 13.65 -14.03 -3.75
C ASP A 224 12.63 -13.03 -3.18
N ASN A 225 13.12 -12.05 -2.43
CA ASN A 225 12.29 -10.96 -1.91
C ASN A 225 11.74 -10.12 -3.03
N PHE A 226 12.61 -9.72 -3.97
CA PHE A 226 12.18 -9.03 -5.17
C PHE A 226 11.15 -9.84 -5.97
N LYS A 227 11.39 -11.14 -6.19
CA LYS A 227 10.48 -12.01 -6.94
C LYS A 227 9.10 -12.08 -6.30
N ALA A 228 9.03 -12.31 -4.99
CA ALA A 228 7.78 -12.42 -4.26
C ALA A 228 6.98 -11.11 -4.31
N ILE A 229 7.62 -9.98 -4.06
CA ILE A 229 6.97 -8.67 -4.02
C ILE A 229 6.52 -8.22 -5.41
N LEU A 230 7.38 -8.33 -6.43
CA LEU A 230 7.00 -7.98 -7.79
C LEU A 230 5.83 -8.84 -8.29
N LYS A 231 5.82 -10.15 -7.98
CA LYS A 231 4.72 -11.03 -8.36
C LYS A 231 3.37 -10.58 -7.79
N VAL A 232 3.35 -10.17 -6.51
CA VAL A 232 2.13 -9.65 -5.88
C VAL A 232 1.73 -8.31 -6.48
N THR A 233 2.68 -7.39 -6.69
CA THR A 233 2.40 -6.09 -7.31
C THR A 233 1.79 -6.27 -8.70
N LEU A 234 2.37 -7.11 -9.56
CA LEU A 234 1.86 -7.34 -10.91
C LEU A 234 0.56 -8.15 -10.98
N GLU A 235 0.25 -8.94 -9.94
CA GLU A 235 -1.03 -9.62 -9.83
C GLU A 235 -2.18 -8.65 -9.54
N LEU A 236 -1.93 -7.65 -8.70
CA LEU A 236 -2.95 -6.66 -8.33
C LEU A 236 -3.03 -5.48 -9.31
N TYR A 237 -1.87 -5.00 -9.77
CA TYR A 237 -1.71 -3.77 -10.53
C TYR A 237 -0.69 -3.98 -11.66
N PRO A 238 -1.07 -4.69 -12.74
CA PRO A 238 -0.15 -4.95 -13.85
C PRO A 238 0.44 -3.68 -14.46
N GLU A 239 -0.29 -2.57 -14.47
CA GLU A 239 0.16 -1.25 -14.92
C GLU A 239 1.31 -0.66 -14.09
N GLN A 240 1.46 -1.09 -12.83
CA GLN A 240 2.53 -0.64 -11.93
C GLN A 240 3.89 -1.27 -12.23
N ALA A 241 3.99 -2.17 -13.20
CA ALA A 241 5.27 -2.66 -13.65
C ALA A 241 6.21 -1.58 -14.20
N GLY A 242 5.67 -0.43 -14.60
CA GLY A 242 6.46 0.77 -14.90
C GLY A 242 7.43 1.13 -13.78
N TYR A 243 7.17 0.75 -12.52
CA TYR A 243 8.09 0.95 -11.40
C TYR A 243 9.42 0.20 -11.52
N LEU A 244 9.52 -0.85 -12.36
CA LEU A 244 10.80 -1.45 -12.71
C LEU A 244 11.73 -0.49 -13.45
N PHE A 245 11.15 0.50 -14.12
CA PHE A 245 11.89 1.49 -14.90
C PHE A 245 11.86 2.88 -14.27
N GLN A 246 11.29 3.02 -13.07
CA GLN A 246 11.37 4.25 -12.31
C GLN A 246 12.83 4.48 -11.92
N LYS A 247 13.32 5.68 -12.24
CA LYS A 247 14.65 6.14 -11.85
C LYS A 247 14.68 6.49 -10.36
N ASP A 248 15.86 6.48 -9.77
CA ASP A 248 16.08 7.09 -8.45
C ASP A 248 15.80 8.60 -8.49
N THR A 249 15.79 9.24 -7.32
CA THR A 249 15.57 10.68 -7.22
C THR A 249 16.61 11.50 -7.98
N ASP A 250 17.80 10.96 -8.21
CA ASP A 250 18.88 11.58 -8.99
C ASP A 250 18.71 11.41 -10.51
N GLY A 251 17.72 10.62 -10.94
CA GLY A 251 17.45 10.35 -12.34
C GLY A 251 18.51 9.49 -13.05
N GLN A 252 19.43 8.88 -12.30
CA GLN A 252 20.62 8.22 -12.84
C GLN A 252 20.34 6.78 -13.24
N GLN A 253 19.68 6.01 -12.37
CA GLN A 253 19.55 4.57 -12.56
C GLN A 253 18.11 4.10 -12.33
N THR A 254 17.58 3.32 -13.27
CA THR A 254 16.30 2.64 -13.11
C THR A 254 16.39 1.50 -12.08
N ALA A 255 15.26 1.12 -11.49
CA ALA A 255 15.21 -0.03 -10.59
C ALA A 255 15.77 -1.31 -11.27
N VAL A 256 15.41 -1.60 -12.52
CA VAL A 256 15.92 -2.79 -13.23
C VAL A 256 17.42 -2.74 -13.50
N GLU A 257 17.98 -1.57 -13.83
CA GLU A 257 19.43 -1.43 -14.00
C GLU A 257 20.17 -1.71 -12.68
N ARG A 258 19.64 -1.21 -11.57
CA ARG A 258 20.19 -1.50 -10.23
C ARG A 258 20.09 -2.99 -9.89
N ALA A 259 19.00 -3.64 -10.28
CA ALA A 259 18.83 -5.08 -10.07
C ALA A 259 19.80 -5.91 -10.92
N ILE A 260 19.99 -5.56 -12.20
CA ILE A 260 20.97 -6.19 -13.09
C ILE A 260 22.38 -6.02 -12.53
N GLN A 261 22.76 -4.81 -12.09
CA GLN A 261 24.06 -4.56 -11.49
C GLN A 261 24.30 -5.41 -10.25
N LYS A 262 23.26 -5.60 -9.43
CA LYS A 262 23.37 -6.33 -8.16
C LYS A 262 23.36 -7.84 -8.32
N TYR A 263 22.45 -8.38 -9.13
CA TYR A 263 22.18 -9.82 -9.20
C TYR A 263 22.79 -10.49 -10.43
N GLY A 264 23.22 -9.71 -11.43
CA GLY A 264 23.60 -10.23 -12.75
C GLY A 264 22.45 -10.14 -13.74
N GLU A 265 22.78 -9.88 -15.01
CA GLU A 265 21.79 -9.75 -16.08
C GLU A 265 21.00 -11.06 -16.28
N LYS A 266 21.69 -12.19 -16.35
CA LYS A 266 21.07 -13.49 -16.64
C LYS A 266 20.11 -13.90 -15.52
N GLU A 267 20.54 -13.78 -14.28
CA GLU A 267 19.79 -14.13 -13.07
C GLU A 267 18.54 -13.24 -12.95
N MET A 268 18.72 -11.93 -13.14
CA MET A 268 17.63 -10.96 -13.05
C MET A 268 16.60 -11.16 -14.15
N MET A 269 17.03 -11.35 -15.40
CA MET A 269 16.11 -11.54 -16.52
C MET A 269 15.39 -12.89 -16.44
N THR A 270 16.04 -13.94 -15.94
CA THR A 270 15.39 -15.23 -15.63
C THR A 270 14.29 -15.02 -14.58
N ALA A 271 14.59 -14.30 -13.49
CA ALA A 271 13.60 -13.99 -12.47
C ALA A 271 12.41 -13.18 -13.01
N LEU A 272 12.64 -12.18 -13.86
CA LEU A 272 11.57 -11.44 -14.52
C LEU A 272 10.73 -12.34 -15.45
N HIS A 273 11.37 -13.23 -16.20
CA HIS A 273 10.69 -14.17 -17.11
C HIS A 273 9.79 -15.16 -16.37
N GLU A 274 10.18 -15.60 -15.16
CA GLU A 274 9.34 -16.44 -14.32
C GLU A 274 8.10 -15.72 -13.78
N ILE A 275 8.22 -14.41 -13.50
CA ILE A 275 7.13 -13.61 -12.90
C ILE A 275 6.17 -13.12 -13.98
N ILE A 276 6.72 -12.64 -15.09
CA ILE A 276 5.99 -12.03 -16.20
C ILE A 276 5.65 -13.14 -17.20
N SER A 277 4.43 -13.68 -17.10
CA SER A 277 3.96 -14.71 -18.03
C SER A 277 3.26 -14.12 -19.26
N PRO A 278 3.31 -14.80 -20.42
CA PRO A 278 2.54 -14.42 -21.61
C PRO A 278 1.04 -14.30 -21.35
N SER A 279 0.50 -15.11 -20.43
CA SER A 279 -0.92 -15.13 -20.10
C SER A 279 -1.42 -13.85 -19.42
N LYS A 280 -0.54 -13.09 -18.76
CA LYS A 280 -0.92 -11.86 -18.03
C LYS A 280 -0.91 -10.60 -18.89
N ARG A 281 -0.63 -10.71 -20.21
CA ARG A 281 -0.63 -9.61 -21.20
C ARG A 281 0.05 -8.34 -20.72
N PHE A 282 1.20 -8.49 -20.06
CA PHE A 282 1.89 -7.38 -19.47
C PHE A 282 2.80 -6.66 -20.50
N PRO A 283 2.59 -5.37 -20.83
CA PRO A 283 3.31 -4.66 -21.89
C PRO A 283 4.73 -4.22 -21.48
N ILE A 284 5.58 -5.17 -21.03
CA ILE A 284 6.94 -4.90 -20.54
C ILE A 284 7.80 -4.14 -21.56
N LEU A 285 7.65 -4.43 -22.85
CA LEU A 285 8.42 -3.77 -23.90
C LEU A 285 8.04 -2.30 -24.05
N HIS A 286 6.77 -1.95 -23.89
CA HIS A 286 6.31 -0.55 -23.91
C HIS A 286 6.93 0.24 -22.76
N HIS A 287 6.97 -0.35 -21.57
CA HIS A 287 7.62 0.30 -20.43
C HIS A 287 9.14 0.40 -20.60
N ALA A 288 9.80 -0.65 -21.09
CA ALA A 288 11.24 -0.62 -21.36
C ALA A 288 11.59 0.45 -22.39
N LEU A 289 10.81 0.56 -23.47
CA LEU A 289 10.97 1.55 -24.51
C LEU A 289 10.87 2.99 -23.97
N VAL A 290 9.82 3.29 -23.20
CA VAL A 290 9.55 4.65 -22.72
C VAL A 290 10.55 5.07 -21.64
N HIS A 291 10.94 4.16 -20.77
CA HIS A 291 11.66 4.51 -19.54
C HIS A 291 13.13 4.06 -19.52
N ALA A 292 13.53 3.10 -20.36
CA ALA A 292 14.89 2.59 -20.46
C ALA A 292 15.23 2.13 -21.91
N PRO A 293 15.15 3.02 -22.92
CA PRO A 293 15.33 2.65 -24.34
C PRO A 293 16.67 1.94 -24.60
N GLN A 294 17.73 2.29 -23.87
CA GLN A 294 19.04 1.64 -23.93
C GLN A 294 19.03 0.14 -23.55
N LYS A 295 17.97 -0.34 -22.90
CA LYS A 295 17.78 -1.75 -22.52
C LYS A 295 16.78 -2.48 -23.41
N GLN A 296 16.21 -1.83 -24.43
CA GLN A 296 15.16 -2.44 -25.25
C GLN A 296 15.60 -3.75 -25.91
N VAL A 297 16.78 -3.79 -26.52
CA VAL A 297 17.29 -5.00 -27.20
C VAL A 297 17.36 -6.18 -26.22
N LEU A 298 17.79 -5.91 -24.98
CA LEU A 298 17.81 -6.91 -23.92
C LEU A 298 16.40 -7.41 -23.60
N PHE A 299 15.44 -6.51 -23.40
CA PHE A 299 14.06 -6.92 -23.11
C PHE A 299 13.38 -7.62 -24.28
N MET A 300 13.61 -7.20 -25.53
CA MET A 300 13.10 -7.87 -26.73
C MET A 300 13.62 -9.31 -26.85
N LYS A 301 14.91 -9.53 -26.51
CA LYS A 301 15.52 -10.86 -26.50
C LYS A 301 14.85 -11.80 -25.48
N TRP A 302 14.52 -11.29 -24.29
CA TRP A 302 13.95 -12.10 -23.21
C TRP A 302 12.42 -12.20 -23.26
N PHE A 303 11.74 -11.23 -23.85
CA PHE A 303 10.28 -11.15 -23.91
C PHE A 303 9.76 -10.97 -25.36
N PRO A 304 10.14 -11.85 -26.31
CA PRO A 304 9.73 -11.68 -27.71
C PRO A 304 8.21 -11.75 -27.88
N TRP A 305 7.52 -12.51 -27.03
CA TRP A 305 6.06 -12.62 -27.03
C TRP A 305 5.35 -11.30 -26.68
N ALA A 306 6.01 -10.39 -25.96
CA ALA A 306 5.42 -9.12 -25.56
C ALA A 306 5.37 -8.10 -26.71
N TYR A 307 6.00 -8.40 -27.85
CA TYR A 307 6.01 -7.53 -29.04
C TYR A 307 4.60 -7.22 -29.56
N ASN A 308 3.71 -8.21 -29.48
CA ASN A 308 2.33 -8.11 -29.98
C ASN A 308 1.34 -7.57 -28.94
N LEU A 309 1.81 -7.24 -27.74
CA LEU A 309 0.95 -6.66 -26.73
C LEU A 309 0.64 -5.19 -27.02
N ARG A 310 -0.40 -4.71 -26.37
CA ARG A 310 -0.78 -3.30 -26.39
C ARG A 310 -0.62 -2.72 -24.99
N ASP A 311 -0.26 -1.44 -24.92
CA ASP A 311 -0.18 -0.75 -23.63
C ASP A 311 -1.59 -0.42 -23.06
N HIS A 312 -1.63 0.28 -21.92
CA HIS A 312 -2.87 0.72 -21.28
C HIS A 312 -3.69 1.70 -22.14
N ASN A 313 -3.07 2.35 -23.12
CA ASN A 313 -3.73 3.21 -24.09
C ASN A 313 -4.14 2.44 -25.36
N ASN A 314 -4.00 1.11 -25.36
CA ASN A 314 -4.25 0.24 -26.50
C ASN A 314 -3.27 0.45 -27.68
N ARG A 315 -2.11 1.08 -27.46
CA ARG A 315 -1.08 1.28 -28.49
C ARG A 315 -0.31 -0.01 -28.74
N SER A 316 -0.08 -0.35 -29.99
CA SER A 316 0.95 -1.33 -30.36
C SER A 316 2.33 -0.83 -29.95
N LEU A 317 3.33 -1.73 -29.88
CA LEU A 317 4.70 -1.33 -29.55
C LEU A 317 5.23 -0.28 -30.54
N ILE A 318 4.89 -0.43 -31.82
CA ILE A 318 5.26 0.52 -32.87
C ILE A 318 4.63 1.89 -32.63
N GLN A 319 3.34 1.94 -32.31
CA GLN A 319 2.67 3.20 -31.98
C GLN A 319 3.29 3.87 -30.74
N ALA A 320 3.69 3.08 -29.74
CA ALA A 320 4.41 3.60 -28.58
C ALA A 320 5.80 4.17 -28.96
N ILE A 321 6.53 3.55 -29.89
CA ILE A 321 7.81 4.07 -30.43
C ILE A 321 7.60 5.42 -31.10
N LEU A 322 6.58 5.52 -31.95
CA LEU A 322 6.25 6.77 -32.65
C LEU A 322 5.82 7.87 -31.67
N ALA A 323 5.01 7.53 -30.67
CA ALA A 323 4.55 8.46 -29.65
C ALA A 323 5.66 8.92 -28.69
N ALA A 324 6.75 8.15 -28.55
CA ALA A 324 7.90 8.51 -27.72
C ALA A 324 8.81 9.58 -28.36
N GLY A 325 8.59 9.92 -29.64
CA GLY A 325 9.26 11.03 -30.33
C GLY A 325 10.45 10.61 -31.20
N ALA A 326 10.97 11.58 -31.94
CA ALA A 326 11.96 11.38 -33.02
C ALA A 326 13.26 10.71 -32.55
N LYS A 327 13.75 11.05 -31.35
CA LYS A 327 14.96 10.45 -30.78
C LYS A 327 14.83 8.92 -30.68
N VAL A 328 13.73 8.44 -30.09
CA VAL A 328 13.46 7.02 -29.91
C VAL A 328 13.22 6.35 -31.27
N VAL A 329 12.47 7.02 -32.15
CA VAL A 329 12.27 6.58 -33.55
C VAL A 329 13.60 6.35 -34.30
N ASN A 330 14.58 7.23 -34.12
CA ASN A 330 15.89 7.13 -34.77
C ASN A 330 16.74 5.99 -34.22
N GLU A 331 16.58 5.63 -32.95
CA GLU A 331 17.23 4.46 -32.35
C GLU A 331 16.61 3.12 -32.85
N HIS A 332 15.43 3.19 -33.49
CA HIS A 332 14.65 2.03 -33.93
C HIS A 332 14.30 2.05 -35.43
N LEU A 333 15.25 2.43 -36.30
CA LEU A 333 15.05 2.47 -37.76
C LEU A 333 14.49 1.16 -38.34
N THR A 334 14.89 0.03 -37.79
CA THR A 334 14.43 -1.30 -38.25
C THR A 334 12.93 -1.51 -38.06
N VAL A 335 12.29 -0.77 -37.14
CA VAL A 335 10.85 -0.85 -36.92
C VAL A 335 10.09 -0.35 -38.14
N PHE A 336 10.54 0.73 -38.80
CA PHE A 336 9.89 1.24 -40.01
C PHE A 336 9.96 0.26 -41.18
N ALA A 337 11.11 -0.37 -41.37
CA ALA A 337 11.30 -1.38 -42.41
C ALA A 337 10.41 -2.62 -42.16
N SER A 338 10.14 -2.95 -40.89
CA SER A 338 9.40 -4.15 -40.48
C SER A 338 7.90 -3.94 -40.21
N MET A 339 7.40 -2.69 -40.22
CA MET A 339 5.96 -2.42 -40.14
C MET A 339 5.20 -3.17 -41.23
N SER A 340 4.00 -3.70 -40.97
CA SER A 340 3.11 -4.20 -42.02
C SER A 340 2.25 -3.08 -42.60
N ASP A 341 1.65 -3.31 -43.77
CA ASP A 341 0.78 -2.30 -44.38
C ASP A 341 -0.48 -2.04 -43.54
N GLU A 342 -0.96 -3.05 -42.79
CA GLU A 342 -2.02 -2.91 -41.79
C GLU A 342 -1.58 -2.01 -40.64
N GLN A 343 -0.36 -2.19 -40.13
CA GLN A 343 0.19 -1.34 -39.07
C GLN A 343 0.39 0.10 -39.54
N ILE A 344 0.79 0.32 -40.80
CA ILE A 344 0.87 1.66 -41.41
C ILE A 344 -0.52 2.29 -41.53
N CYS A 345 -1.56 1.48 -41.72
CA CYS A 345 -2.95 1.93 -41.73
C CYS A 345 -3.59 2.03 -40.34
N GLU A 346 -2.88 1.65 -39.27
CA GLU A 346 -3.44 1.63 -37.92
C GLU A 346 -3.22 2.96 -37.21
N LYS A 347 -4.32 3.63 -36.84
CA LYS A 347 -4.27 4.89 -36.09
C LYS A 347 -3.85 4.66 -34.65
N ASP A 348 -3.02 5.56 -34.13
CA ASP A 348 -2.77 5.65 -32.70
C ASP A 348 -4.09 5.91 -31.96
N PRO A 349 -4.49 5.07 -31.00
CA PRO A 349 -5.77 5.20 -30.30
C PRO A 349 -5.90 6.49 -29.47
N VAL A 350 -4.79 7.15 -29.11
CA VAL A 350 -4.79 8.37 -28.28
C VAL A 350 -4.76 9.62 -29.16
N THR A 351 -3.81 9.70 -30.09
CA THR A 351 -3.63 10.90 -30.93
C THR A 351 -4.49 10.88 -32.18
N THR A 352 -5.05 9.72 -32.54
CA THR A 352 -5.80 9.46 -33.78
C THR A 352 -4.99 9.66 -35.07
N LEU A 353 -3.68 9.86 -34.94
CA LEU A 353 -2.76 10.03 -36.05
C LEU A 353 -2.39 8.68 -36.65
N TYR A 354 -2.21 8.66 -37.97
CA TYR A 354 -1.52 7.57 -38.64
C TYR A 354 -0.01 7.64 -38.35
N PRO A 355 0.72 6.53 -38.50
CA PRO A 355 2.17 6.49 -38.30
C PRO A 355 2.95 7.59 -39.00
N PHE A 356 2.68 7.87 -40.29
CA PHE A 356 3.37 8.94 -41.02
C PHE A 356 3.11 10.32 -40.39
N ALA A 357 1.88 10.58 -39.97
CA ALA A 357 1.50 11.84 -39.34
C ALA A 357 2.09 11.96 -37.93
N ALA A 358 2.18 10.85 -37.18
CA ALA A 358 2.83 10.82 -35.87
C ALA A 358 4.32 11.18 -35.98
N VAL A 359 5.03 10.64 -36.98
CA VAL A 359 6.43 11.02 -37.26
C VAL A 359 6.55 12.50 -37.64
N ALA A 360 5.65 12.99 -38.50
CA ALA A 360 5.67 14.38 -38.96
C ALA A 360 5.29 15.40 -37.87
N SER A 361 4.56 14.98 -36.83
CA SER A 361 4.07 15.85 -35.76
C SER A 361 5.06 16.05 -34.60
N GLY A 362 6.19 15.32 -34.60
CA GLY A 362 7.22 15.45 -33.56
C GLY A 362 8.01 16.76 -33.68
N GLU A 363 8.61 17.22 -32.57
CA GLU A 363 9.46 18.43 -32.55
C GLU A 363 10.60 18.36 -33.57
N ASP A 364 11.18 17.17 -33.78
CA ASP A 364 12.16 16.89 -34.83
C ASP A 364 11.52 16.08 -35.97
N SER A 365 10.61 16.69 -36.72
CA SER A 365 9.94 16.05 -37.86
C SER A 365 10.95 15.42 -38.83
N ASP A 366 10.88 14.10 -38.97
CA ASP A 366 11.67 13.37 -39.96
C ASP A 366 10.86 13.19 -41.26
N LEU A 367 11.10 14.11 -42.20
CA LEU A 367 10.44 14.09 -43.50
C LEU A 367 10.77 12.83 -44.31
N GLU A 368 12.00 12.32 -44.22
CA GLU A 368 12.42 11.13 -44.98
C GLU A 368 11.61 9.90 -44.54
N LYS A 369 11.48 9.69 -43.23
CA LYS A 369 10.64 8.61 -42.67
C LYS A 369 9.16 8.82 -42.97
N THR A 370 8.69 10.06 -42.94
CA THR A 370 7.31 10.40 -43.30
C THR A 370 7.02 10.03 -44.74
N PHE A 371 7.89 10.43 -45.68
CA PHE A 371 7.77 10.09 -47.10
C PHE A 371 7.92 8.59 -47.34
N TYR A 372 8.81 7.91 -46.61
CA TYR A 372 8.97 6.46 -46.70
C TYR A 372 7.64 5.74 -46.38
N LEU A 373 6.99 6.08 -45.27
CA LEU A 373 5.72 5.48 -44.87
C LEU A 373 4.59 5.78 -45.88
N LEU A 374 4.51 7.01 -46.38
CA LEU A 374 3.54 7.40 -47.41
C LEU A 374 3.77 6.68 -48.73
N ARG A 375 5.02 6.56 -49.17
CA ARG A 375 5.37 5.85 -50.42
C ARG A 375 5.01 4.37 -50.33
N ARG A 376 5.16 3.78 -49.16
CA ARG A 376 4.85 2.36 -48.92
C ARG A 376 3.35 2.09 -48.93
N GLN A 377 2.54 3.00 -48.37
CA GLN A 377 1.09 2.86 -48.36
C GLN A 377 0.39 4.18 -48.70
N PRO A 378 0.33 4.57 -49.99
CA PRO A 378 -0.21 5.87 -50.40
C PRO A 378 -1.71 6.01 -50.13
N GLY A 379 -2.46 4.89 -50.16
CA GLY A 379 -3.91 4.88 -49.91
C GLY A 379 -4.32 5.28 -48.49
N VAL A 380 -3.36 5.49 -47.58
CA VAL A 380 -3.63 6.04 -46.25
C VAL A 380 -4.09 7.50 -46.32
N LEU A 381 -3.68 8.25 -47.37
CA LEU A 381 -4.11 9.63 -47.61
C LEU A 381 -5.60 9.68 -47.97
N ASP A 382 -6.06 8.85 -48.91
CA ASP A 382 -7.46 8.78 -49.33
C ASP A 382 -8.40 8.48 -48.14
N ARG A 383 -7.96 7.57 -47.25
CA ARG A 383 -8.68 7.22 -46.01
C ARG A 383 -8.73 8.38 -45.01
N SER A 384 -7.70 9.21 -44.97
CA SER A 384 -7.65 10.38 -44.10
C SER A 384 -8.61 11.48 -44.59
N GLU A 385 -8.68 11.71 -45.90
CA GLU A 385 -9.54 12.73 -46.52
C GLU A 385 -11.03 12.42 -46.39
N THR A 386 -11.40 11.15 -46.64
CA THR A 386 -12.80 10.68 -46.56
C THR A 386 -13.43 11.01 -45.19
N ARG A 387 -12.64 10.95 -44.11
CA ARG A 387 -13.12 11.27 -42.75
C ARG A 387 -13.18 12.75 -42.41
N ILE A 388 -12.30 13.58 -42.99
CA ILE A 388 -12.40 15.03 -42.81
C ILE A 388 -13.74 15.50 -43.40
N ALA A 389 -14.12 14.95 -44.55
CA ALA A 389 -15.44 15.20 -45.15
C ALA A 389 -16.60 14.75 -44.22
N GLU A 390 -16.50 13.58 -43.58
CA GLU A 390 -17.49 13.09 -42.60
C GLU A 390 -17.59 13.95 -41.33
N GLN A 391 -16.46 14.47 -40.81
CA GLN A 391 -16.47 15.33 -39.62
C GLN A 391 -17.01 16.74 -39.93
N VAL A 392 -16.72 17.28 -41.11
CA VAL A 392 -17.26 18.58 -41.56
C VAL A 392 -18.77 18.49 -41.78
N THR A 393 -19.26 17.39 -42.37
CA THR A 393 -20.70 17.20 -42.60
C THR A 393 -21.49 16.97 -41.30
N THR A 394 -20.91 16.32 -40.29
CA THR A 394 -21.58 16.07 -39.00
C THR A 394 -21.60 17.28 -38.05
N THR A 395 -20.61 18.16 -38.11
CA THR A 395 -20.57 19.39 -37.29
C THR A 395 -21.37 20.56 -37.90
N GLY A 396 -21.59 20.57 -39.21
CA GLY A 396 -22.37 21.60 -39.91
C GLY A 396 -23.89 21.58 -39.67
N GLY A 397 -24.46 20.49 -39.12
CA GLY A 397 -25.91 20.28 -39.04
C GLY A 397 -26.65 20.82 -37.81
N LYS A 398 -25.96 21.23 -36.73
CA LYS A 398 -26.61 21.72 -35.49
C LYS A 398 -26.47 23.23 -35.30
N LYS A 399 -26.88 24.04 -36.28
CA LYS A 399 -27.33 25.42 -36.01
C LYS A 399 -28.64 25.34 -35.22
N LYS A 400 -28.51 25.16 -33.90
CA LYS A 400 -29.61 25.25 -32.92
C LYS A 400 -30.20 26.65 -33.06
N ARG A 401 -31.32 26.78 -33.79
CA ARG A 401 -32.16 27.98 -33.83
C ARG A 401 -32.42 28.42 -32.38
N ARG A 402 -31.68 29.43 -31.91
CA ARG A 402 -32.00 30.16 -30.68
C ARG A 402 -33.35 30.84 -30.93
N LYS A 403 -34.45 30.16 -30.59
CA LYS A 403 -35.76 30.80 -30.44
C LYS A 403 -35.61 31.84 -29.34
N GLY A 404 -35.83 33.10 -29.70
CA GLY A 404 -35.77 34.25 -28.80
C GLY A 404 -36.71 34.06 -27.61
N GLY A 405 -36.11 33.80 -26.44
CA GLY A 405 -36.80 33.91 -25.16
C GLY A 405 -36.94 35.39 -24.81
N LYS A 406 -38.17 35.91 -24.92
CA LYS A 406 -38.56 37.23 -24.40
C LYS A 406 -38.18 37.34 -22.92
N LYS A 407 -37.25 38.24 -22.62
CA LYS A 407 -36.82 38.62 -21.27
C LYS A 407 -37.95 39.41 -20.58
N LYS A 408 -38.72 38.74 -19.72
CA LYS A 408 -39.72 39.41 -18.85
C LYS A 408 -39.00 39.91 -17.61
N ARG A 409 -38.88 41.24 -17.47
CA ARG A 409 -38.42 41.93 -16.25
C ARG A 409 -39.37 41.56 -15.10
N LYS A 410 -38.84 41.01 -14.00
CA LYS A 410 -39.50 41.04 -12.69
C LYS A 410 -38.67 41.94 -11.77
N ARG A 411 -39.31 43.03 -11.34
CA ARG A 411 -38.94 43.90 -10.21
C ARG A 411 -39.33 43.19 -8.90
N GLY A 412 -38.62 43.54 -7.83
CA GLY A 412 -38.97 43.25 -6.43
C GLY A 412 -38.20 42.05 -5.87
N GLU A 413 -37.72 42.04 -4.63
CA GLU A 413 -37.88 42.96 -3.50
C GLU A 413 -36.76 42.67 -2.49
N SER A 414 -36.50 43.70 -1.67
CA SER A 414 -35.71 43.72 -0.45
C SER A 414 -36.10 42.68 0.60
N ASN A 415 -35.10 42.07 1.24
CA ASN A 415 -34.91 42.08 2.70
C ASN A 415 -33.49 41.62 3.06
#